data_AF-A0A7T4WDJ9-F1
#
_entry.id   AF-A0A7T4WDJ9-F1
#
_cell.length_a   1.000
_cell.length_b   1.000
_cell.length_c   1.000
_cell.angle_alpha   90.00
_cell.angle_beta   90.00
_cell.angle_gamma   90.00
#
_symmetry.space_group_name_H-M   'P 1'
#
loop_
_entity.id
_entity.type
_entity.pdbx_description
1 polymer ?
#
loop_
_entity_poly.entity_id
_entity_poly.type
_entity_poly.pdbx_seq_one_letter_code
_entity_poly.pdbx_strand_id
1 'polypeptide(L)'
;MIKDLLEHCPDEEVADLAHDLWKSLTMEITFLVGQEGFDTLYARSVFLTENASPWQDHSAPQPLDRPITDPLLPSAEIPLTPAQIRVTTRQLLNVFIGVLSTLIGNQVTARILDVAWKKFMMHPVKE
;
A
#
# COMPACT_ATOMS: atom_id res chain seq x y z
N MET A 1 -9.67 5.00 -11.28
CA MET A 1 -8.33 5.08 -11.89
C MET A 1 -7.39 4.00 -11.35
N ILE A 2 -6.78 4.13 -10.16
CA ILE A 2 -5.88 3.06 -9.64
C ILE A 2 -6.60 1.73 -9.41
N LYS A 3 -7.84 1.79 -8.89
CA LYS A 3 -8.67 0.59 -8.73
C LYS A 3 -8.87 -0.11 -10.08
N ASP A 4 -9.18 0.64 -11.13
CA ASP A 4 -9.35 0.08 -12.47
C ASP A 4 -8.04 -0.49 -13.03
N LEU A 5 -6.91 0.15 -12.76
CA LEU A 5 -5.60 -0.35 -13.19
C LEU A 5 -5.25 -1.69 -12.52
N LEU A 6 -5.47 -1.80 -11.21
CA LEU A 6 -5.26 -3.04 -10.46
C LEU A 6 -6.24 -4.15 -10.86
N GLU A 7 -7.41 -3.85 -11.44
CA GLU A 7 -8.38 -4.88 -11.86
C GLU A 7 -8.09 -5.38 -13.30
N HIS A 8 -7.47 -4.56 -14.16
CA HIS A 8 -7.19 -4.91 -15.57
C HIS A 8 -5.73 -5.29 -15.85
N CYS A 9 -4.82 -5.13 -14.89
CA CYS A 9 -3.44 -5.58 -15.01
C CYS A 9 -3.38 -7.10 -15.23
N PRO A 10 -2.46 -7.66 -16.05
CA PRO A 10 -2.22 -9.10 -16.12
C PRO A 10 -1.81 -9.68 -14.76
N ASP A 11 -2.04 -10.99 -14.55
CA ASP A 11 -1.74 -11.64 -13.27
C ASP A 11 -0.23 -11.70 -13.01
N GLU A 12 0.58 -11.82 -14.07
CA GLU A 12 2.03 -11.82 -14.04
C GLU A 12 2.63 -10.46 -13.64
N GLU A 13 1.93 -9.36 -13.90
CA GLU A 13 2.43 -7.99 -13.67
C GLU A 13 1.89 -7.37 -12.38
N VAL A 14 0.90 -8.00 -11.74
CA VAL A 14 0.15 -7.36 -10.64
C VAL A 14 1.01 -7.10 -9.41
N ALA A 15 2.00 -7.95 -9.15
CA ALA A 15 2.93 -7.80 -8.04
C ALA A 15 3.84 -6.57 -8.26
N ASP A 16 4.41 -6.45 -9.45
CA ASP A 16 5.29 -5.33 -9.84
C ASP A 16 4.50 -4.03 -9.88
N LEU A 17 3.28 -4.06 -10.45
CA LEU A 17 2.39 -2.91 -10.47
C LEU A 17 2.06 -2.41 -9.06
N ALA A 18 1.73 -3.34 -8.16
CA ALA A 18 1.48 -2.99 -6.77
C ALA A 18 2.74 -2.40 -6.13
N HIS A 19 3.93 -2.93 -6.43
CA HIS A 19 5.21 -2.48 -5.88
C HIS A 19 5.52 -1.05 -6.32
N ASP A 20 5.41 -0.76 -7.61
CA ASP A 20 5.65 0.57 -8.16
C ASP A 20 4.66 1.61 -7.64
N LEU A 21 3.42 1.20 -7.39
CA LEU A 21 2.39 2.04 -6.78
C LEU A 21 2.78 2.43 -5.35
N TRP A 22 3.17 1.45 -4.52
CA TRP A 22 3.59 1.72 -3.15
C TRP A 22 4.89 2.51 -3.10
N LYS A 23 5.85 2.21 -3.96
CA LYS A 23 7.10 2.94 -4.09
C LYS A 23 6.87 4.42 -4.42
N SER A 24 5.97 4.71 -5.36
CA SER A 24 5.60 6.08 -5.73
C SER A 24 4.95 6.82 -4.56
N LEU A 25 4.12 6.13 -3.76
CA LEU A 25 3.54 6.66 -2.54
C LEU A 25 4.57 6.97 -1.46
N THR A 26 5.47 6.01 -1.19
CA THR A 26 6.52 6.14 -0.18
C THR A 26 7.38 7.36 -0.46
N MET A 27 7.78 7.58 -1.71
CA MET A 27 8.59 8.74 -2.07
C MET A 27 7.91 10.08 -1.73
N GLU A 28 6.63 10.26 -2.07
CA GLU A 28 5.94 11.52 -1.79
C GLU A 28 5.64 11.72 -0.31
N ILE A 29 5.35 10.65 0.41
CA ILE A 29 4.94 10.74 1.82
C ILE A 29 6.16 10.87 2.72
N THR A 30 7.24 10.10 2.46
CA THR A 30 8.51 10.25 3.18
C THR A 30 9.07 11.67 3.04
N PHE A 31 8.84 12.34 1.90
CA PHE A 31 9.22 13.75 1.75
C PHE A 31 8.50 14.70 2.73
N LEU A 32 7.28 14.35 3.17
CA LEU A 32 6.47 15.19 4.04
C LEU A 32 6.61 14.84 5.53
N VAL A 33 6.62 13.56 5.86
CA VAL A 33 6.58 13.09 7.26
C VAL A 33 7.85 12.35 7.70
N GLY A 34 8.84 12.23 6.81
CA GLY A 34 10.03 11.41 7.04
C GLY A 34 9.75 9.91 6.94
N GLN A 35 10.82 9.11 6.93
CA GLN A 35 10.72 7.65 6.76
C GLN A 35 9.99 7.00 7.94
N GLU A 36 10.35 7.38 9.18
CA GLU A 36 9.71 6.87 10.40
C GLU A 36 8.21 7.20 10.46
N GLY A 37 7.82 8.38 9.97
CA GLY A 37 6.42 8.77 9.84
C GLY A 37 5.68 7.89 8.83
N PHE A 38 6.28 7.63 7.67
CA PHE A 38 5.72 6.70 6.69
C PHE A 38 5.58 5.28 7.25
N ASP A 39 6.62 4.75 7.89
CA ASP A 39 6.63 3.39 8.45
C ASP A 39 5.53 3.22 9.49
N THR A 40 5.35 4.22 10.36
CA THR A 40 4.27 4.24 11.37
C THR A 40 2.88 4.26 10.72
N LEU A 41 2.69 5.07 9.69
CA LEU A 41 1.42 5.15 8.94
C LEU A 41 1.10 3.83 8.24
N TYR A 42 2.12 3.23 7.62
CA TYR A 42 1.99 1.98 6.92
C TYR A 42 1.68 0.84 7.88
N ALA A 43 2.43 0.69 8.98
CA ALA A 43 2.19 -0.31 10.02
C ALA A 43 0.77 -0.21 10.60
N ARG A 44 0.31 1.02 10.92
CA ARG A 44 -1.06 1.25 11.37
C ARG A 44 -2.10 0.84 10.33
N SER A 45 -1.83 1.11 9.06
CA SER A 45 -2.74 0.77 7.97
C SER A 45 -2.82 -0.73 7.73
N VAL A 46 -1.69 -1.45 7.84
CA VAL A 46 -1.66 -2.91 7.84
C VAL A 46 -2.49 -3.44 9.00
N PHE A 47 -2.22 -3.01 10.23
CA PHE A 47 -2.98 -3.45 11.42
C PHE A 47 -4.49 -3.25 11.27
N LEU A 48 -4.93 -2.12 10.71
CA LEU A 48 -6.34 -1.86 10.45
C LEU A 48 -6.92 -2.69 9.29
N THR A 49 -6.11 -3.03 8.30
CA THR A 49 -6.51 -3.85 7.15
C THR A 49 -6.62 -5.32 7.54
N GLU A 50 -5.67 -5.84 8.32
CA GLU A 50 -5.66 -7.21 8.82
C GLU A 50 -6.87 -7.47 9.72
N ASN A 51 -7.18 -6.54 10.63
CA ASN A 51 -8.39 -6.61 11.46
C ASN A 51 -9.71 -6.51 10.68
N ALA A 52 -9.67 -6.03 9.43
CA ALA A 52 -10.83 -5.92 8.56
C ALA A 52 -10.94 -7.08 7.55
N SER A 53 -9.94 -7.97 7.47
CA SER A 53 -9.90 -9.06 6.51
C SER A 53 -10.38 -10.38 7.13
N PRO A 54 -11.46 -11.00 6.64
CA PRO A 54 -11.99 -12.26 7.19
C PRO A 54 -11.12 -13.49 6.87
N TRP A 55 -9.98 -13.33 6.20
CA TRP A 55 -9.13 -14.42 5.68
C TRP A 55 -7.86 -14.67 6.48
N GLN A 56 -7.54 -13.82 7.46
CA GLN A 56 -6.36 -13.99 8.31
C GLN A 56 -6.79 -14.54 9.67
N ASP A 57 -6.24 -15.70 10.01
CA ASP A 57 -6.38 -16.28 11.34
C ASP A 57 -5.77 -15.32 12.37
N HIS A 58 -6.62 -14.64 13.15
CA HIS A 58 -6.24 -13.63 14.14
C HIS A 58 -5.51 -14.21 15.37
N SER A 59 -5.12 -15.49 15.33
CA SER A 59 -4.55 -16.22 16.45
C SER A 59 -3.06 -15.93 16.71
N ALA A 60 -2.37 -15.22 15.81
CA ALA A 60 -0.94 -14.90 15.96
C ALA A 60 -0.72 -13.42 16.38
N PRO A 61 -0.01 -13.14 17.50
CA PRO A 61 0.39 -11.79 17.86
C PRO A 61 1.38 -11.23 16.81
N GLN A 62 0.96 -10.23 16.04
CA GLN A 62 1.85 -9.54 15.09
C GLN A 62 2.71 -8.50 15.84
N PRO A 63 4.05 -8.53 15.74
CA PRO A 63 4.91 -7.54 16.36
C PRO A 63 4.80 -6.20 15.62
N LEU A 64 4.41 -5.15 16.34
CA LEU A 64 4.33 -3.76 15.86
C LEU A 64 5.71 -3.18 15.45
N ASP A 65 6.82 -3.82 15.83
CA ASP A 65 8.19 -3.29 15.71
C ASP A 65 9.03 -3.91 14.57
N ARG A 66 8.43 -4.66 13.63
CA ARG A 66 9.21 -5.23 12.51
C ARG A 66 9.49 -4.13 11.46
N PRO A 67 10.75 -3.90 11.07
CA PRO A 67 11.07 -3.04 9.93
C PRO A 67 10.34 -3.57 8.70
N ILE A 68 9.50 -2.74 8.09
CA ILE A 68 8.79 -3.07 6.84
C ILE A 68 9.83 -2.98 5.72
N THR A 69 10.54 -4.07 5.47
CA THR A 69 11.51 -4.14 4.38
C THR A 69 10.85 -4.23 3.00
N ASP A 70 9.55 -4.56 2.93
CA ASP A 70 8.79 -4.51 1.68
C ASP A 70 7.28 -4.30 1.94
N PRO A 71 6.66 -3.18 1.50
CA PRO A 71 5.24 -2.87 1.74
C PRO A 71 4.25 -3.75 0.95
N LEU A 72 4.68 -4.87 0.38
CA LEU A 72 3.78 -5.83 -0.29
C LEU A 72 3.87 -7.26 0.20
N LEU A 73 4.83 -7.52 1.08
CA LEU A 73 4.98 -8.83 1.70
C LEU A 73 4.77 -8.62 3.20
N PRO A 74 3.50 -8.62 3.68
CA PRO A 74 3.29 -9.19 5.00
C PRO A 74 4.00 -10.55 4.97
N SER A 75 4.69 -10.93 6.05
CA SER A 75 5.56 -12.11 6.16
C SER A 75 4.82 -13.44 5.97
N ALA A 76 4.07 -13.60 4.88
CA ALA A 76 3.41 -14.80 4.48
C ALA A 76 4.49 -15.72 3.93
N GLU A 77 4.74 -16.80 4.66
CA GLU A 77 5.52 -17.96 4.22
C GLU A 77 4.95 -18.61 2.94
N ILE A 78 3.81 -18.11 2.44
CA ILE A 78 3.09 -18.54 1.24
C ILE A 78 2.95 -17.34 0.29
N PRO A 79 3.40 -17.45 -0.97
CA PRO A 79 3.16 -16.44 -1.98
C PRO A 79 1.67 -16.17 -2.16
N LEU A 80 1.26 -14.91 -2.08
CA LEU A 80 -0.11 -14.51 -2.38
C LEU A 80 -0.44 -14.79 -3.85
N THR A 81 -1.65 -15.26 -4.12
CA THR A 81 -2.14 -15.38 -5.50
C THR A 81 -2.35 -13.98 -6.11
N PRO A 82 -2.29 -13.82 -7.44
CA PRO A 82 -2.55 -12.54 -8.11
C PRO A 82 -3.87 -11.88 -7.68
N ALA A 83 -4.94 -12.67 -7.55
CA ALA A 83 -6.23 -12.20 -7.05
C ALA A 83 -6.14 -11.66 -5.61
N GLN A 84 -5.39 -12.32 -4.73
CA GLN A 84 -5.15 -11.84 -3.37
C GLN A 84 -4.32 -10.56 -3.35
N ILE A 85 -3.30 -10.44 -4.21
CA ILE A 85 -2.50 -9.20 -4.32
C ILE A 85 -3.39 -8.02 -4.71
N ARG A 86 -4.30 -8.18 -5.69
CA ARG A 86 -5.26 -7.11 -6.08
C ARG A 86 -6.12 -6.69 -4.91
N VAL A 87 -6.74 -7.66 -4.23
CA VAL A 87 -7.67 -7.40 -3.12
C VAL A 87 -6.95 -6.74 -1.96
N THR A 88 -5.82 -7.30 -1.52
CA THR A 88 -5.04 -6.80 -0.39
C THR A 88 -4.47 -5.42 -0.68
N THR A 89 -3.86 -5.21 -1.86
CA THR A 89 -3.33 -3.89 -2.27
C THR A 89 -4.44 -2.84 -2.27
N ARG A 90 -5.60 -3.16 -2.84
CA ARG A 90 -6.74 -2.24 -2.89
C ARG A 90 -7.27 -1.91 -1.50
N GLN A 91 -7.40 -2.90 -0.63
CA GLN A 91 -7.89 -2.72 0.74
C GLN A 91 -6.91 -1.86 1.55
N LEU A 92 -5.64 -2.24 1.55
CA LEU A 92 -4.59 -1.52 2.26
C LEU A 92 -4.48 -0.07 1.79
N LEU A 93 -4.52 0.16 0.48
CA LEU A 93 -4.48 1.51 -0.09
C LEU A 93 -5.68 2.36 0.37
N ASN A 94 -6.89 1.80 0.42
CA ASN A 94 -8.07 2.53 0.91
C ASN A 94 -7.92 2.91 2.39
N VAL A 95 -7.48 1.96 3.23
CA VAL A 95 -7.27 2.19 4.66
C VAL A 95 -6.18 3.24 4.87
N PHE A 96 -5.05 3.10 4.18
CA PHE A 96 -3.92 4.00 4.25
C PHE A 96 -4.30 5.43 3.85
N ILE A 97 -5.01 5.61 2.74
CA ILE A 97 -5.52 6.92 2.32
C ILE A 97 -6.48 7.49 3.36
N GLY A 98 -7.33 6.65 3.99
CA GLY A 98 -8.21 7.07 5.07
C GLY A 98 -7.47 7.56 6.31
N VAL A 99 -6.45 6.82 6.75
CA VAL A 99 -5.58 7.20 7.89
C VAL A 99 -4.83 8.48 7.57
N LEU A 100 -4.22 8.58 6.38
CA LEU A 100 -3.50 9.76 5.93
C LEU A 100 -4.43 10.98 5.89
N SER A 101 -5.61 10.84 5.29
CA SER A 101 -6.62 11.92 5.22
C SER A 101 -7.08 12.40 6.60
N THR A 102 -7.17 11.48 7.57
CA THR A 102 -7.53 11.83 8.95
C THR A 102 -6.43 12.63 9.64
N LEU A 103 -5.17 12.38 9.30
CA LEU A 103 -4.02 13.02 9.97
C LEU A 103 -3.63 14.36 9.36
N ILE A 104 -3.61 14.47 8.03
CA ILE A 104 -3.13 15.67 7.32
C ILE A 104 -4.22 16.41 6.55
N GLY A 105 -5.45 15.88 6.58
CA GLY A 105 -6.62 16.46 5.92
C GLY A 105 -6.76 16.06 4.44
N ASN A 106 -8.02 15.92 4.02
CA ASN A 106 -8.40 15.47 2.67
C ASN A 106 -7.73 16.26 1.53
N GLN A 107 -7.59 17.58 1.68
CA GLN A 107 -7.05 18.43 0.61
C GLN A 107 -5.55 18.15 0.39
N VAL A 108 -4.78 17.97 1.46
CA VAL A 108 -3.35 17.67 1.36
C VAL A 108 -3.17 16.25 0.82
N THR A 109 -3.93 15.29 1.35
CA THR A 109 -3.92 13.91 0.84
C THR A 109 -4.21 13.86 -0.66
N ALA A 110 -5.27 14.52 -1.13
CA ALA A 110 -5.60 14.52 -2.56
C ALA A 110 -4.47 15.06 -3.44
N ARG A 111 -3.74 16.09 -2.99
CA ARG A 111 -2.59 16.63 -3.73
C ARG A 111 -1.41 15.67 -3.77
N ILE A 112 -1.11 14.99 -2.65
CA ILE A 112 -0.05 13.98 -2.60
C ILE A 112 -0.35 12.84 -3.56
N LEU A 113 -1.58 12.31 -3.52
CA LEU A 113 -2.00 11.23 -4.41
C LEU A 113 -1.91 11.66 -5.88
N ASP A 114 -2.34 12.88 -6.22
CA ASP A 114 -2.24 13.38 -7.60
C ASP A 114 -0.78 13.43 -8.10
N VAL A 115 0.16 13.90 -7.28
CA VAL A 115 1.59 13.94 -7.65
C VAL A 115 2.17 12.53 -7.76
N ALA A 116 1.92 11.68 -6.77
CA ALA A 116 2.41 10.30 -6.79
C ALA A 116 1.87 9.54 -8.01
N TRP A 117 0.60 9.74 -8.38
CA TRP A 117 -0.03 8.98 -9.46
C TRP A 117 0.47 9.46 -10.81
N LYS A 118 0.74 10.76 -10.95
CA LYS A 118 1.43 11.30 -12.13
C LYS A 118 2.82 10.69 -12.28
N LYS A 119 3.59 10.60 -11.20
CA LYS A 119 4.93 9.99 -11.23
C LYS A 119 4.88 8.52 -11.62
N PHE A 120 3.96 7.78 -11.02
CA PHE A 120 3.68 6.38 -11.36
C PHE A 120 3.31 6.21 -12.84
N MET A 121 2.39 7.03 -13.38
CA MET A 121 1.98 6.97 -14.78
C MET A 121 3.06 7.42 -15.78
N MET A 122 4.02 8.25 -15.34
CA MET A 122 5.13 8.73 -16.17
C MET A 122 6.34 7.76 -16.16
N HIS A 123 6.38 6.85 -15.19
CA HIS A 123 7.36 5.77 -15.09
C HIS A 123 6.67 4.41 -15.05
N PRO A 124 5.91 4.02 -16.10
CA PRO A 124 5.41 2.67 -16.17
C PRO A 124 6.60 1.73 -16.40
N VAL A 125 6.74 0.75 -15.50
CA VAL A 125 7.47 -0.52 -15.61
C VAL A 125 8.43 -0.59 -16.81
N LYS A 126 9.73 -0.37 -16.56
CA LYS A 126 10.77 -0.82 -17.49
C LYS A 126 11.28 -2.18 -17.00
N GLU A 127 11.10 -3.15 -17.89
CA GLU A 127 11.70 -4.50 -18.02
C GLU A 127 12.73 -4.94 -16.98
#